data_AF-A0A1H0R3M9-F1
#
_entry.id   AF-A0A1H0R3M9-F1
#
_cell.length_a   1.000
_cell.length_b   1.000
_cell.length_c   1.000
_cell.angle_alpha   90.00
_cell.angle_beta   90.00
_cell.angle_gamma   90.00
#
_symmetry.space_group_name_H-M   'P 1'
#
loop_
_entity.id
_entity.type
_entity.pdbx_description
1 polymer ?
#
loop_
_entity_poly.entity_id
_entity_poly.type
_entity_poly.pdbx_seq_one_letter_code
_entity_poly.pdbx_strand_id
1 'polypeptide(L)' 'MVLEKYGFKDIYEGTLYPLLSRMEKKNLISCRIGKSPLGPKRKYYSITEDGQKYYEDFKSVFQEMTINTNKIINAKEL' A
#
# COMPACT_ATOMS: atom_id res chain seq x y z
N MET A 1 6.39 -9.54 9.74
CA MET A 1 5.40 -9.34 8.64
C MET A 1 6.13 -9.05 7.32
N VAL A 2 5.56 -9.23 6.12
CA VAL A 2 6.28 -8.97 4.84
C VAL A 2 6.87 -7.56 4.79
N LEU A 3 6.15 -6.53 5.25
CA LEU A 3 6.60 -5.13 5.23
C LEU A 3 7.77 -4.83 6.16
N GLU A 4 7.88 -5.57 7.27
CA GLU A 4 8.98 -5.43 8.23
C GLU A 4 10.33 -5.73 7.58
N LYS A 5 10.36 -6.70 6.65
CA LYS A 5 11.56 -7.03 5.85
C LYS A 5 12.02 -5.87 4.95
N TYR A 6 11.11 -4.93 4.64
CA TYR A 6 11.40 -3.74 3.85
C TYR A 6 11.61 -2.49 4.72
N GLY A 7 11.79 -2.65 6.04
CA GLY A 7 12.10 -1.56 6.97
C GLY A 7 10.90 -0.91 7.66
N PHE A 8 9.67 -1.37 7.41
CA PHE A 8 8.47 -0.84 8.05
C PHE A 8 8.22 -1.52 9.41
N LYS A 9 8.98 -1.10 10.43
CA LYS A 9 9.00 -1.73 11.77
C LYS A 9 7.74 -1.45 12.60
N ASP A 10 7.08 -0.31 12.39
CA ASP A 10 5.95 0.15 13.24
C ASP A 10 4.57 0.02 12.56
N ILE A 11 4.43 -0.87 11.59
CA ILE A 11 3.14 -1.17 10.96
C ILE A 11 2.60 -2.46 11.56
N TYR A 12 1.44 -2.38 12.23
CA TYR A 12 0.75 -3.51 12.83
C TYR A 12 -0.61 -3.72 12.15
N GLU A 13 -1.26 -4.87 12.40
CA GLU A 13 -2.58 -5.17 11.82
C GLU A 13 -3.62 -4.07 12.09
N GLY A 14 -3.60 -3.49 13.29
CA GLY A 14 -4.48 -2.37 13.67
C GLY A 14 -4.31 -1.12 12.80
N THR A 15 -3.13 -0.91 12.21
CA THR A 15 -2.82 0.22 11.31
C THR A 15 -3.33 -0.02 9.89
N LEU A 16 -3.42 -1.29 9.47
CA LEU A 16 -3.82 -1.66 8.11
C LEU A 16 -5.33 -1.53 7.90
N TYR A 17 -6.16 -1.88 8.89
CA TYR A 17 -7.62 -1.86 8.72
C TYR A 17 -8.20 -0.49 8.34
N PRO A 18 -7.83 0.63 9.00
CA PRO A 18 -8.27 1.95 8.59
C PRO A 18 -7.80 2.35 7.18
N LEU A 19 -6.61 1.90 6.77
CA LEU A 19 -6.11 2.13 5.42
C LEU A 19 -6.93 1.36 4.38
N LEU A 20 -7.12 0.06 4.58
CA LEU A 20 -7.92 -0.79 3.70
C LEU A 20 -9.36 -0.28 3.60
N SER A 21 -9.99 0.11 4.71
CA SER A 21 -11.33 0.69 4.70
C SER A 21 -11.41 1.99 3.91
N ARG A 22 -10.40 2.87 4.01
CA ARG A 22 -10.35 4.10 3.19
C ARG A 22 -10.15 3.80 1.71
N MET A 23 -9.30 2.83 1.36
CA MET A 23 -9.08 2.43 -0.02
C MET A 23 -10.33 1.80 -0.64
N GLU A 24 -11.05 0.98 0.13
CA GLU A 24 -12.33 0.38 -0.27
C GLU A 24 -13.40 1.44 -0.51
N LYS A 25 -13.54 2.42 0.40
CA LYS A 25 -14.45 3.57 0.23
C LYS A 25 -14.15 4.42 -1.01
N LYS A 26 -12.90 4.42 -1.47
CA LYS A 26 -12.46 5.13 -2.68
C LYS A 26 -12.55 4.27 -3.94
N ASN A 27 -13.13 3.06 -3.86
CA ASN A 27 -13.18 2.09 -4.96
C ASN A 27 -11.79 1.67 -5.49
N LEU A 28 -10.71 1.82 -4.72
CA LEU A 28 -9.37 1.42 -5.14
C LEU A 28 -9.11 -0.07 -4.91
N ILE A 29 -9.83 -0.67 -3.98
CA ILE A 29 -9.81 -2.11 -3.71
C ILE A 29 -11.24 -2.61 -3.51
N SER A 30 -11.47 -3.85 -3.89
CA SER A 30 -12.69 -4.59 -3.59
C SER A 30 -12.43 -5.57 -2.44
N CYS A 31 -13.49 -5.88 -1.69
CA CYS A 31 -13.46 -6.81 -0.57
C CYS A 31 -14.47 -7.93 -0.80
N ARG A 32 -14.04 -9.18 -0.61
CA ARG A 32 -14.94 -10.34 -0.56
C ARG A 32 -14.78 -11.07 0.76
N ILE A 33 -15.90 -11.54 1.31
CA ILE A 33 -15.89 -12.40 2.50
C ILE A 33 -15.82 -13.85 2.04
N GLY A 34 -14.70 -14.52 2.33
CA GLY A 34 -14.48 -15.92 1.98
C GLY A 34 -14.54 -16.83 3.20
N LYS A 35 -14.92 -18.10 2.99
CA LYS A 35 -14.67 -19.16 3.98
C LYS A 35 -13.17 -19.41 4.03
N SER A 36 -12.58 -19.31 5.22
CA SER A 36 -11.18 -19.71 5.43
C SER A 36 -11.13 -21.24 5.50
N PRO A 37 -10.15 -21.92 4.88
CA PRO A 37 -10.06 -23.39 4.88
C PRO A 37 -10.05 -24.03 6.29
N LEU A 38 -9.62 -23.28 7.30
CA LEU A 38 -9.39 -23.75 8.66
C LEU A 38 -9.93 -22.81 9.75
N GLY A 39 -10.94 -21.96 9.47
CA GLY A 39 -11.39 -21.02 10.50
C GLY A 39 -12.47 -20.01 10.12
N PRO A 40 -12.60 -18.90 10.88
CA PRO A 40 -13.68 -17.94 10.71
C PRO A 40 -13.61 -17.23 9.35
N LYS A 41 -14.72 -16.59 8.98
CA LYS A 41 -14.82 -15.80 7.73
C LYS A 41 -13.69 -14.76 7.67
N ARG A 42 -13.00 -14.69 6.53
CA ARG A 42 -11.93 -13.71 6.28
C ARG A 42 -12.33 -12.73 5.19
N LYS A 43 -11.91 -11.49 5.33
CA LYS A 43 -11.98 -10.49 4.26
C LYS A 43 -10.75 -10.67 3.36
N TYR A 44 -10.99 -10.85 2.07
CA TYR A 44 -9.97 -10.90 1.04
C TYR A 44 -10.11 -9.65 0.18
N TYR A 45 -9.00 -8.94 0.01
CA TYR A 45 -8.96 -7.72 -0.77
C TYR A 45 -8.30 -7.97 -2.13
N SER A 46 -8.80 -7.32 -3.16
CA SER A 46 -8.21 -7.30 -4.50
C SER A 46 -8.21 -5.86 -5.04
N ILE A 47 -7.22 -5.52 -5.85
CA ILE A 47 -7.19 -4.21 -6.52
C ILE A 47 -8.30 -4.14 -7.57
N THR A 48 -8.92 -2.97 -7.72
CA THR A 48 -9.87 -2.68 -8.81
C THR A 48 -9.13 -2.10 -10.02
N GLU A 49 -9.83 -1.91 -11.14
CA GLU A 49 -9.27 -1.19 -12.29
C GLU A 49 -8.89 0.25 -11.94
N ASP A 50 -9.76 0.98 -11.23
CA ASP A 50 -9.49 2.33 -10.71
C ASP A 50 -8.28 2.35 -9.77
N GLY A 51 -8.18 1.33 -8.91
CA GLY A 51 -7.06 1.12 -8.00
C GLY A 51 -5.74 0.91 -8.74
N GLN A 52 -5.77 0.12 -9.82
CA GLN A 52 -4.59 -0.15 -10.63
C GLN A 52 -4.11 1.13 -11.32
N LYS A 53 -5.02 1.91 -11.90
CA LYS A 53 -4.68 3.21 -12.51
C LYS A 53 -4.07 4.16 -11.47
N TYR A 54 -4.73 4.31 -10.32
CA TYR A 54 -4.23 5.13 -9.22
C TYR A 54 -2.83 4.68 -8.75
N TYR A 55 -2.60 3.37 -8.69
CA TYR A 55 -1.32 2.80 -8.28
C TYR A 55 -0.20 3.16 -9.26
N GLU A 56 -0.41 3.03 -10.57
CA GLU A 56 0.61 3.38 -11.57
C GLU A 56 0.94 4.88 -11.55
N ASP A 57 -0.08 5.73 -11.44
CA ASP A 57 0.10 7.19 -11.31
C ASP A 57 0.92 7.53 -10.05
N PHE A 58 0.52 6.97 -8.90
CA PHE A 58 1.23 7.17 -7.63
C PHE A 58 2.67 6.68 -7.70
N LYS A 59 2.90 5.50 -8.29
CA LYS A 59 4.22 4.89 -8.42
C LYS A 59 5.14 5.78 -9.25
N SER A 60 4.66 6.30 -10.37
CA SER A 60 5.44 7.22 -11.22
C SER A 60 5.88 8.47 -10.45
N VAL A 61 4.93 9.13 -9.78
CA VAL A 61 5.21 10.34 -8.98
C VAL A 61 6.17 10.04 -7.83
N PHE A 62 5.96 8.93 -7.13
CA PHE A 62 6.80 8.54 -6.00
C PHE A 62 8.23 8.20 -6.42
N GLN A 63 8.41 7.55 -7.57
CA GLN A 63 9.72 7.28 -8.15
C GLN A 63 10.45 8.56 -8.51
N GLU A 64 9.77 9.50 -9.17
CA GLU A 64 10.34 10.81 -9.50
C GLU A 64 10.77 11.57 -8.24
N MET A 65 9.90 11.61 -7.23
CA MET A 65 10.21 12.24 -5.93
C MET A 65 11.45 11.60 -5.30
N THR A 66 11.51 10.26 -5.28
CA THR A 66 12.65 9.52 -4.72
C THR A 66 13.95 9.84 -5.45
N ILE A 67 13.93 9.91 -6.78
CA ILE A 67 15.10 10.28 -7.60
C ILE A 67 15.57 11.69 -7.22
N ASN A 68 14.65 12.65 -7.18
CA ASN A 68 14.99 14.06 -6.91
C ASN A 68 15.49 14.25 -5.47
N THR A 69 14.88 13.61 -4.49
CA THR A 69 15.35 13.62 -3.10
C THR A 69 16.74 12.99 -2.98
N ASN A 70 17.00 11.87 -3.66
CA ASN A 70 18.33 11.25 -3.66
C ASN A 70 19.38 12.14 -4.31
N LYS A 71 19.04 12.91 -5.37
CA LYS A 71 19.97 13.90 -5.93
C LYS A 71 20.35 14.95 -4.89
N ILE A 72 19.39 15.44 -4.11
CA ILE A 72 19.64 16.43 -3.04
C ILE A 72 20.52 15.83 -1.94
N ILE A 73 20.18 14.63 -1.46
CA ILE A 73 20.94 13.97 -0.37
C ILE A 73 22.38 13.67 -0.77
N ASN A 74 22.61 13.31 -2.04
CA ASN A 74 23.95 12.98 -2.55
C ASN A 74 24.69 14.18 -3.15
N ALA A 75 24.05 15.34 -3.27
CA ALA A 75 24.74 16.56 -3.67
C ALA A 75 25.70 16.95 -2.54
N LYS A 76 27.00 16.74 -2.76
CA LYS A 76 28.04 16.87 -1.74
C LYS A 76 28.39 18.32 -1.37
N GLU A 77 27.75 19.32 -1.96
CA GLU A 77 28.07 20.73 -1.72
C GLU A 77 26.82 21.61 -1.82
N LEU A 78 26.37 22.09 -0.65
CA LEU A 78 26.11 23.50 -0.42
C LEU A 78 27.12 23.97 0.62
#